data_AF-A0A9N9B863-F1
#
_entry.id   AF-A0A9N9B863-F1
#
_cell.length_a   1.000
_cell.length_b   1.000
_cell.length_c   1.000
_cell.angle_alpha   90.00
_cell.angle_beta   90.00
_cell.angle_gamma   90.00
#
_symmetry.space_group_name_H-M   'P 1'
#
loop_
_entity.id
_entity.type
_entity.pdbx_description
1 polymer ?
#
loop_
_entity_poly.entity_id
_entity_poly.type
_entity_poly.pdbx_seq_one_letter_code
_entity_poly.pdbx_strand_id
1 'polypeptide(L)'
;MRAKVDKLVEQEMKKRPASLKRDQVLNFPANFEFFKDSPVLTTEYQRVQQGKPIAEMDTSRYKLAEPEDKEDQEGWKKAVDNSKAQLQHQNLRLHNYQLEHELQQYQKIMEEYKQEILDLNKQRKSEQLQAGNQIEALNNKWNEMIGQTLQVEVACASLEVETLNRYLEVE
;
A
#
# COMPACT_ATOMS: atom_id res chain seq x y z
N MET A 1 -3.26 -8.18 22.51
CA MET A 1 -2.86 -9.34 21.68
C MET A 1 -1.60 -9.06 20.87
N ARG A 2 -1.57 -8.02 20.02
CA ARG A 2 -0.38 -7.64 19.22
C ARG A 2 0.91 -7.57 20.04
N ALA A 3 0.99 -6.75 21.07
CA ALA A 3 2.19 -6.63 21.91
C ALA A 3 2.67 -7.96 22.55
N LYS A 4 1.75 -8.89 22.87
CA LYS A 4 2.12 -10.22 23.40
C LYS A 4 2.67 -11.12 22.28
N VAL A 5 2.04 -11.08 21.10
CA VAL A 5 2.53 -11.77 19.90
C VAL A 5 3.89 -11.22 19.50
N ASP A 6 4.06 -9.91 19.47
CA ASP A 6 5.32 -9.24 19.13
C ASP A 6 6.44 -9.63 20.09
N LYS A 7 6.15 -9.71 21.40
CA LYS A 7 7.11 -10.19 22.40
C LYS A 7 7.50 -11.66 22.19
N LEU A 8 6.55 -12.52 21.82
CA LEU A 8 6.83 -13.92 21.49
C LEU A 8 7.65 -14.04 20.20
N VAL A 9 7.33 -13.24 19.18
CA VAL A 9 8.09 -13.13 17.94
C VAL A 9 9.51 -12.67 18.23
N GLU A 10 9.71 -11.68 19.10
CA GLU A 10 11.03 -11.19 19.50
C GLU A 10 11.86 -12.28 20.21
N GLN A 11 11.22 -13.08 21.07
CA GLN A 11 11.85 -14.23 21.72
C GLN A 11 12.30 -15.30 20.71
N GLU A 12 11.49 -15.56 19.68
CA GLU A 12 11.86 -16.49 18.60
C GLU A 12 12.93 -15.92 17.67
N MET A 13 12.90 -14.62 17.39
CA MET A 13 13.93 -13.93 16.59
C MET A 13 15.30 -13.93 17.27
N LYS A 14 15.36 -13.91 18.61
CA LYS A 14 16.60 -14.05 19.39
C LYS A 14 17.23 -15.44 19.29
N LYS A 15 16.43 -16.48 19.03
CA LYS A 15 16.89 -17.88 18.91
C LYS A 15 17.34 -18.25 17.49
N ARG A 16 16.94 -17.47 16.47
CA ARG A 16 17.33 -17.71 15.07
C ARG A 16 18.72 -17.12 14.78
N PRO A 17 19.60 -17.81 14.03
CA PRO A 17 20.89 -17.25 13.63
C PRO A 17 20.68 -16.03 12.72
N ALA A 18 21.50 -14.99 12.94
CA ALA A 18 21.45 -13.73 12.20
C ALA A 18 21.71 -13.86 10.67
N SER A 19 22.05 -15.05 10.18
CA SER A 19 22.35 -15.35 8.78
C SER A 19 21.13 -15.37 7.84
N LEU A 20 19.91 -15.38 8.39
CA LEU A 20 18.66 -15.31 7.61
C LEU A 20 18.17 -13.87 7.37
N LYS A 21 18.92 -12.84 7.79
CA LYS A 21 18.67 -11.43 7.43
C LYS A 21 18.99 -11.12 5.95
N ARG A 22 18.78 -12.07 5.03
CA ARG A 22 19.12 -11.90 3.61
C ARG A 22 18.18 -10.95 2.87
N ASP A 23 16.97 -10.71 3.39
CA ASP A 23 15.94 -9.98 2.64
C ASP A 23 15.67 -8.55 3.14
N GLN A 24 16.37 -8.08 4.19
CA GLN A 24 16.07 -6.80 4.85
C GLN A 24 17.24 -5.80 4.89
N VAL A 25 18.31 -6.03 4.14
CA VAL A 25 19.28 -4.95 3.91
C VAL A 25 18.81 -4.19 2.67
N LEU A 26 17.81 -3.33 2.88
CA LEU A 26 17.56 -2.21 1.98
C LEU A 26 18.84 -1.38 1.95
N ASN A 27 19.66 -1.63 0.94
CA ASN A 27 20.88 -0.89 0.67
C ASN A 27 20.48 0.51 0.17
N PHE A 28 20.01 1.37 1.06
CA PHE A 28 19.85 2.78 0.77
C PHE A 28 21.24 3.42 0.85
N PRO A 29 21.78 3.95 -0.27
CA PRO A 29 22.99 4.74 -0.21
C PRO A 29 22.71 5.97 0.66
N ALA A 30 23.43 6.10 1.78
CA ALA A 30 23.28 7.23 2.71
C ALA A 30 23.70 8.58 2.11
N ASN A 31 24.29 8.58 0.91
CA ASN A 31 24.87 9.75 0.28
C ASN A 31 24.27 9.91 -1.12
N PHE A 32 23.18 10.66 -1.21
CA PHE A 32 22.65 11.13 -2.47
C PHE A 32 23.04 12.60 -2.61
N GLU A 33 23.84 12.93 -3.63
CA GLU A 33 23.92 14.32 -4.06
C GLU A 33 22.81 14.50 -5.08
N PHE A 34 21.95 15.48 -4.84
CA PHE A 34 20.87 15.80 -5.75
C PHE A 34 21.45 16.25 -7.10
N PHE A 35 20.91 15.69 -8.18
CA PHE A 35 21.13 16.15 -9.56
C PHE A 35 22.56 16.05 -10.14
N LYS A 36 23.38 15.08 -9.70
CA LYS A 36 24.75 14.84 -10.25
C LYS A 36 24.79 14.82 -11.78
N ASP A 37 23.79 14.20 -12.40
CA ASP A 37 23.75 13.97 -13.85
C ASP A 37 23.21 15.16 -14.66
N SER A 38 22.64 16.18 -13.99
CA SER A 38 22.02 17.32 -14.67
C SER A 38 22.56 18.66 -14.15
N PRO A 39 23.43 19.34 -14.93
CA PRO A 39 23.94 20.65 -14.56
C PRO A 39 22.83 21.73 -14.53
N VAL A 40 21.76 21.56 -15.31
CA VAL A 40 20.61 22.48 -15.33
C VAL A 40 19.85 22.42 -14.00
N LEU A 41 19.56 21.21 -13.51
CA LEU A 41 18.83 21.02 -12.26
C LEU A 41 19.66 21.44 -11.03
N THR A 42 20.97 21.23 -11.07
CA THR A 42 21.89 21.73 -10.03
C THR A 42 21.87 23.25 -9.95
N THR A 43 21.84 23.93 -11.10
CA THR A 43 21.78 25.39 -11.17
C THR A 43 20.44 25.93 -10.66
N GLU A 44 19.34 25.30 -11.04
CA GLU A 44 18.01 25.64 -10.54
C GLU A 44 17.88 25.42 -9.02
N TYR A 45 18.44 24.31 -8.50
CA TYR A 45 18.49 24.04 -7.07
C TYR A 45 19.22 25.15 -6.30
N GLN A 46 20.36 25.62 -6.82
CA GLN A 46 21.10 26.75 -6.24
C GLN A 46 20.34 28.08 -6.36
N ARG A 47 19.62 28.32 -7.46
CA ARG A 47 18.79 29.52 -7.64
C ARG A 47 17.65 29.56 -6.61
N VAL A 48 16.97 28.43 -6.40
CA VAL A 48 15.89 28.27 -5.41
C VAL A 48 16.43 28.44 -3.99
N GLN A 49 17.59 27.84 -3.68
CA GLN A 49 18.26 28.04 -2.39
C GLN A 49 18.60 29.52 -2.12
N GLN A 50 18.92 30.27 -3.18
CA GLN A 50 19.18 31.72 -3.13
C GLN A 50 17.90 32.58 -3.14
N GLY A 51 16.71 31.97 -3.19
CA GLY A 51 15.43 32.68 -3.17
C GLY A 51 15.19 33.59 -4.38
N LYS A 52 15.93 33.41 -5.48
CA LYS A 52 15.77 34.26 -6.67
C LYS A 52 14.46 33.92 -7.38
N PRO A 53 13.58 34.90 -7.66
CA PRO A 53 12.37 34.68 -8.45
C PRO A 53 12.71 34.06 -9.81
N ILE A 54 11.82 33.22 -10.35
CA ILE A 54 12.01 32.67 -11.70
C ILE A 54 11.89 33.82 -12.72
N ALA A 55 12.71 33.81 -13.76
CA ALA A 55 12.55 34.76 -14.86
C ALA A 55 11.17 34.56 -15.49
N GLU A 56 10.43 35.65 -15.68
CA GLU A 56 9.10 35.61 -16.29
C GLU A 56 9.20 34.98 -17.68
N MET A 57 8.32 34.03 -17.95
CA MET A 57 8.30 33.29 -19.20
C MET A 57 7.81 34.21 -20.32
N ASP A 58 8.66 34.46 -21.32
CA ASP A 58 8.30 35.31 -22.46
C ASP A 58 7.16 34.67 -23.27
N THR A 59 5.99 35.30 -23.21
CA THR A 59 4.77 34.86 -23.89
C THR A 59 4.71 35.34 -25.35
N SER A 60 5.64 36.20 -25.77
CA SER A 60 5.72 36.76 -27.13
C SER A 60 6.05 35.69 -28.18
N ARG A 61 6.64 34.57 -27.75
CA ARG A 61 7.01 33.41 -28.59
C ARG A 61 5.82 32.71 -29.26
N TYR A 62 4.59 32.92 -28.80
CA TYR A 62 3.42 32.20 -29.29
C TYR A 62 2.56 32.98 -30.29
N LYS A 63 2.96 34.21 -30.65
CA LYS A 63 2.26 35.01 -31.66
C LYS A 63 3.00 34.91 -32.98
N LEU A 64 2.41 34.26 -33.98
CA LEU A 64 2.94 34.22 -35.34
C LEU A 64 2.71 35.59 -35.99
N ALA A 65 3.66 36.51 -35.83
CA ALA A 65 3.69 37.74 -36.60
C ALA A 65 4.41 37.47 -37.93
N GLU A 66 3.75 37.80 -39.04
CA GLU A 66 4.42 37.86 -40.34
C GLU A 66 5.43 39.03 -40.30
N PRO A 67 6.64 38.86 -40.86
CA PRO A 67 7.59 39.96 -40.95
C PRO A 67 7.00 41.09 -41.80
N GLU A 68 7.00 42.33 -41.27
CA GLU A 68 6.42 43.51 -41.93
C GLU A 68 7.13 43.85 -43.26
N ASP A 69 8.46 43.60 -43.32
CA ASP A 69 9.27 43.76 -44.52
C ASP A 69 9.69 42.40 -45.10
N LYS A 70 9.25 42.12 -46.33
CA LYS A 70 9.53 40.85 -47.03
C LYS A 70 10.98 40.72 -47.51
N GLU A 71 11.74 41.82 -47.52
CA GLU A 71 13.16 41.85 -47.92
C GLU A 71 14.13 41.70 -46.75
N ASP A 72 13.67 41.77 -45.49
CA ASP A 72 14.53 41.63 -44.32
C ASP A 72 14.81 40.16 -43.98
N GLN A 73 16.07 39.76 -44.12
CA GLN A 73 16.55 38.41 -43.86
C GLN A 73 16.45 38.01 -42.37
N GLU A 74 16.54 38.98 -41.44
CA GLU A 74 16.41 38.71 -40.01
C GLU A 74 14.95 38.46 -39.58
N GLY A 75 13.99 39.18 -40.16
CA GLY A 75 12.56 38.96 -39.96
C GLY A 75 12.11 37.54 -40.33
N TRP A 76 12.56 37.02 -41.47
CA TRP A 76 12.29 35.64 -41.89
C TRP A 76 12.89 34.60 -40.95
N LYS A 77 14.10 34.84 -40.43
CA LYS A 77 14.74 33.94 -39.46
C LYS A 77 13.94 33.86 -38.16
N LYS A 78 13.46 35.00 -37.65
CA LYS A 78 12.58 35.06 -36.47
C LYS A 78 11.25 34.33 -36.70
N ALA A 79 10.65 34.48 -37.88
CA ALA A 79 9.42 33.79 -38.25
C ALA A 79 9.60 32.25 -38.31
N VAL A 80 10.74 31.78 -38.85
CA VAL A 80 11.10 30.35 -38.87
C VAL A 80 11.32 29.80 -37.46
N ASP A 81 11.98 30.56 -36.59
CA ASP A 81 12.22 30.12 -35.21
C ASP A 81 10.92 30.09 -34.38
N ASN A 82 9.97 30.99 -34.68
CA ASN A 82 8.61 30.97 -34.14
C ASN A 82 7.80 29.75 -34.61
N SER A 83 7.81 29.46 -35.92
CA SER A 83 7.10 28.27 -36.44
C SER A 83 7.65 26.97 -35.87
N LYS A 84 8.98 26.85 -35.71
CA LYS A 84 9.62 25.73 -34.99
C LYS A 84 9.13 25.66 -33.54
N ALA A 85 9.06 26.78 -32.83
CA ALA A 85 8.57 26.81 -31.46
C ALA A 85 7.10 26.36 -31.37
N GLN A 86 6.26 26.76 -32.32
CA GLN A 86 4.87 26.34 -32.40
C GLN A 86 4.74 24.84 -32.68
N LEU A 87 5.55 24.29 -33.59
CA LEU A 87 5.59 22.85 -33.86
C LEU A 87 5.97 22.07 -32.60
N GLN A 88 6.99 22.51 -31.88
CA GLN A 88 7.39 21.90 -30.62
C GLN A 88 6.26 21.96 -29.57
N HIS A 89 5.56 23.09 -29.48
CA HIS A 89 4.41 23.22 -28.59
C HIS A 89 3.27 22.25 -28.96
N GLN A 90 2.97 22.08 -30.25
CA GLN A 90 1.96 21.10 -30.69
C GLN A 90 2.37 19.66 -30.34
N ASN A 91 3.65 19.31 -30.50
CA ASN A 91 4.18 18.01 -30.10
C ASN A 91 4.01 17.77 -28.58
N LEU A 92 4.35 18.77 -27.76
CA LEU A 92 4.15 18.69 -26.31
C LEU A 92 2.67 18.55 -25.95
N ARG A 93 1.78 19.27 -26.65
CA ARG A 93 0.33 19.16 -26.44
C ARG A 93 -0.19 17.76 -26.76
N LEU A 94 0.25 17.18 -27.88
CA LEU A 94 -0.08 15.80 -28.23
C LEU A 94 0.44 14.80 -27.20
N HIS A 95 1.67 15.00 -26.72
CA HIS A 95 2.24 14.17 -25.67
C HIS A 95 1.44 14.27 -24.36
N ASN A 96 1.03 15.48 -23.97
CA ASN A 96 0.17 15.68 -22.79
C ASN A 96 -1.17 14.94 -22.95
N TYR A 97 -1.81 15.00 -24.11
CA TYR A 97 -3.05 14.24 -24.35
C TYR A 97 -2.85 12.72 -24.28
N GLN A 98 -1.70 12.20 -24.75
CA GLN A 98 -1.35 10.78 -24.60
C GLN A 98 -1.19 10.42 -23.12
N LEU A 99 -0.48 11.23 -22.34
CA LEU A 99 -0.31 11.02 -20.90
C LEU A 99 -1.65 11.10 -20.14
N GLU A 100 -2.52 12.05 -20.50
CA GLU A 100 -3.87 12.13 -19.92
C GLU A 100 -4.69 10.88 -20.23
N HIS A 101 -4.59 10.35 -21.45
CA HIS A 101 -5.26 9.10 -21.82
C HIS A 101 -4.72 7.91 -21.03
N GLU A 102 -3.40 7.77 -20.92
CA GLU A 102 -2.78 6.72 -20.12
C GLU A 102 -3.19 6.82 -18.64
N LEU A 103 -3.20 8.03 -18.08
CA LEU A 103 -3.66 8.28 -16.72
C LEU A 103 -5.11 7.80 -16.51
N GLN A 104 -6.01 8.08 -17.46
CA GLN A 104 -7.39 7.59 -17.41
C GLN A 104 -7.47 6.06 -17.43
N GLN A 105 -6.65 5.38 -18.24
CA GLN A 105 -6.59 3.92 -18.26
C GLN A 105 -6.12 3.37 -16.90
N TYR A 106 -5.06 3.95 -16.33
CA TYR A 106 -4.57 3.53 -15.02
C TYR A 106 -5.58 3.77 -13.90
N GLN A 107 -6.31 4.88 -13.94
CA GLN A 107 -7.39 5.16 -12.99
C GLN A 107 -8.50 4.11 -13.08
N LYS A 108 -8.88 3.71 -14.29
CA LYS A 108 -9.89 2.68 -14.52
C LYS A 108 -9.44 1.32 -13.95
N ILE A 109 -8.21 0.89 -14.28
CA ILE A 109 -7.62 -0.35 -13.77
C ILE A 109 -7.54 -0.33 -12.23
N MET A 110 -7.17 0.81 -11.65
CA MET A 110 -7.09 0.94 -10.20
C MET A 110 -8.46 0.78 -9.53
N GLU A 111 -9.52 1.29 -10.15
CA GLU A 111 -10.88 1.12 -9.66
C GLU A 111 -11.39 -0.32 -9.80
N GLU A 112 -11.04 -1.00 -10.90
CA GLU A 112 -11.30 -2.43 -11.08
C GLU A 112 -10.64 -3.26 -9.96
N TYR A 113 -9.35 -3.02 -9.67
CA TYR A 113 -8.66 -3.71 -8.57
C TYR A 113 -9.25 -3.42 -7.20
N LYS A 114 -9.69 -2.19 -6.93
CA LYS A 114 -10.40 -1.88 -5.68
C LYS A 114 -11.67 -2.70 -5.55
N GLN A 115 -12.44 -2.81 -6.63
CA GLN A 115 -13.67 -3.58 -6.62
C GLN A 115 -13.40 -5.07 -6.37
N GLU A 116 -12.37 -5.64 -7.01
CA GLU A 116 -11.93 -7.02 -6.75
C GLU A 116 -11.54 -7.23 -5.28
N ILE A 117 -10.80 -6.28 -4.69
CA ILE A 117 -10.42 -6.32 -3.26
C ILE A 117 -11.67 -6.30 -2.36
N LEU A 118 -12.66 -5.48 -2.69
CA LEU A 118 -13.91 -5.40 -1.94
C LEU A 118 -14.71 -6.70 -2.00
N ASP A 119 -14.84 -7.28 -3.19
CA ASP A 119 -15.56 -8.53 -3.40
C ASP A 119 -14.87 -9.70 -2.68
N LEU A 120 -13.54 -9.76 -2.75
CA LEU A 120 -12.73 -10.73 -2.01
C LEU A 120 -12.88 -10.57 -0.49
N ASN A 121 -12.90 -9.34 0.02
CA ASN A 121 -13.11 -9.09 1.44
C ASN A 121 -14.53 -9.46 1.90
N LYS A 122 -15.54 -9.24 1.05
CA LYS A 122 -16.91 -9.67 1.30
C LYS A 122 -17.01 -11.20 1.38
N GLN A 123 -16.36 -11.90 0.44
CA GLN A 123 -16.29 -13.37 0.45
C GLN A 123 -15.61 -13.88 1.71
N ARG A 124 -14.41 -13.37 2.03
CA ARG A 124 -13.67 -13.73 3.26
C ARG A 124 -14.52 -13.54 4.51
N LYS A 125 -15.26 -12.43 4.60
CA LYS A 125 -16.15 -12.16 5.73
C LYS A 125 -17.27 -13.20 5.84
N SER A 126 -17.87 -13.59 4.72
CA SER A 126 -18.91 -14.63 4.69
C SER A 126 -18.38 -15.97 5.18
N GLU A 127 -17.23 -16.41 4.66
CA GLU A 127 -16.58 -17.67 5.02
C GLU A 127 -16.17 -17.68 6.51
N GLN A 128 -15.59 -16.59 7.00
CA GLN A 128 -15.20 -16.45 8.40
C GLN A 128 -16.40 -16.50 9.34
N LEU A 129 -17.53 -15.87 8.97
CA LEU A 129 -18.74 -15.90 9.79
C LEU A 129 -19.33 -17.32 9.86
N GLN A 130 -19.37 -18.02 8.73
CA GLN A 130 -19.83 -19.41 8.67
C GLN A 130 -18.94 -20.33 9.52
N ALA A 131 -17.62 -20.23 9.37
CA ALA A 131 -16.67 -21.00 10.16
C ALA A 131 -16.77 -20.65 11.66
N GLY A 132 -16.94 -19.36 11.99
CA GLY A 132 -17.14 -18.90 13.36
C GLY A 132 -18.36 -19.54 14.03
N ASN A 133 -19.50 -19.55 13.34
CA ASN A 133 -20.72 -20.18 13.84
C ASN A 133 -20.54 -21.70 14.07
N GLN A 134 -19.80 -22.38 13.20
CA GLN A 134 -19.50 -23.81 13.36
C GLN A 134 -18.59 -24.07 14.56
N ILE A 135 -17.55 -23.25 14.74
CA ILE A 135 -16.65 -23.35 15.90
C ILE A 135 -17.42 -23.10 17.20
N GLU A 136 -18.31 -22.10 17.22
CA GLU A 136 -19.14 -21.80 18.39
C GLU A 136 -20.07 -22.96 18.73
N ALA A 137 -20.73 -23.56 17.74
CA ALA A 137 -21.59 -24.73 17.94
C ALA A 137 -20.81 -25.93 18.49
N LEU A 138 -19.62 -26.22 17.93
CA LEU A 138 -18.76 -27.30 18.41
C LEU A 138 -18.24 -27.04 19.82
N ASN A 139 -17.87 -25.80 20.13
CA ASN A 139 -17.42 -25.41 21.46
C ASN A 139 -18.52 -25.57 22.51
N ASN A 140 -19.76 -25.19 22.17
CA ASN A 140 -20.91 -25.37 23.06
C ASN A 140 -21.18 -26.86 23.31
N LYS A 141 -21.14 -27.69 22.26
CA LYS A 141 -21.28 -29.15 22.39
C LYS A 141 -20.17 -29.76 23.24
N TRP A 142 -18.93 -29.32 23.07
CA TRP A 142 -17.80 -29.78 23.86
C TRP A 142 -17.96 -29.43 25.35
N ASN A 143 -18.37 -28.18 25.65
CA ASN A 143 -18.65 -27.75 27.02
C ASN A 143 -19.80 -28.56 27.66
N GLU A 144 -20.88 -28.80 26.90
CA GLU A 144 -21.99 -29.62 27.37
C GLU A 144 -21.54 -31.05 27.69
N MET A 145 -20.79 -31.68 26.80
CA MET A 145 -20.29 -33.04 26.99
C MET A 145 -19.38 -33.16 28.20
N ILE A 146 -18.48 -32.20 28.41
CA ILE A 146 -17.65 -32.15 29.62
C ILE A 146 -18.50 -31.98 30.87
N GLY A 147 -19.50 -31.10 30.83
CA GLY A 147 -20.44 -30.91 31.94
C GLY A 147 -21.19 -32.19 32.29
N GLN A 148 -21.67 -32.93 31.28
CA GLN A 148 -22.33 -34.22 31.45
C GLN A 148 -21.39 -35.27 32.03
N THR A 149 -20.16 -35.38 31.52
CA THR A 149 -19.15 -36.31 32.06
C THR A 149 -18.87 -36.01 33.53
N LEU A 150 -18.66 -34.74 33.89
CA LEU A 150 -18.44 -34.33 35.27
C LEU A 150 -19.65 -34.63 36.17
N GLN A 151 -20.87 -34.40 35.67
CA GLN A 151 -22.09 -34.71 36.43
C GLN A 151 -22.21 -36.21 36.73
N VAL A 152 -21.84 -37.06 35.77
CA VAL A 152 -21.81 -38.52 35.96
C VAL A 152 -20.74 -38.92 36.98
N GLU A 153 -19.53 -38.37 36.88
CA GLU A 153 -18.45 -38.65 37.83
C GLU A 153 -18.84 -38.28 39.28
N VAL A 154 -19.48 -37.11 39.47
CA VAL A 154 -19.98 -36.69 40.79
C VAL A 154 -21.09 -37.61 41.30
N ALA A 155 -22.03 -38.01 40.44
CA ALA A 155 -23.10 -38.94 40.82
C ALA A 155 -22.55 -40.31 41.23
N CYS A 156 -21.58 -40.85 40.48
CA CYS A 156 -20.89 -42.10 40.82
C CYS A 156 -20.21 -42.00 42.18
N ALA A 157 -19.42 -40.95 42.42
CA ALA A 157 -18.74 -40.75 43.71
C ALA A 157 -19.74 -40.62 44.88
N SER A 158 -20.85 -39.90 44.69
CA SER A 158 -21.90 -39.79 45.72
C SER A 158 -22.54 -41.15 46.06
N LEU A 159 -22.82 -41.97 45.04
CA LEU A 159 -23.38 -43.31 45.23
C LEU A 159 -22.39 -44.26 45.91
N GLU A 160 -21.11 -44.18 45.58
CA GLU A 160 -20.04 -44.93 46.25
C GLU A 160 -19.99 -44.59 47.75
N VAL A 161 -20.09 -43.32 48.12
CA VAL A 161 -20.15 -42.90 49.53
C VAL A 161 -21.40 -43.43 50.23
N GLU A 162 -22.57 -43.33 49.59
CA GLU A 162 -23.83 -43.82 50.18
C GLU A 162 -23.81 -45.34 50.39
N THR A 163 -23.30 -46.09 49.41
CA THR A 163 -23.19 -47.56 49.51
C THR A 163 -22.21 -47.96 50.62
N LEU A 164 -21.07 -47.28 50.77
CA LEU A 164 -20.15 -47.46 51.89
C LEU A 164 -20.81 -47.22 53.25
N ASN A 165 -21.56 -46.11 53.40
CA ASN A 165 -22.26 -45.81 54.64
C ASN A 165 -23.30 -46.90 54.98
N ARG A 166 -24.06 -47.39 53.99
CA ARG A 166 -25.02 -48.48 54.22
C ARG A 166 -24.35 -49.78 54.64
N TYR A 167 -23.18 -50.12 54.09
CA TYR A 167 -22.44 -51.31 54.54
C TYR A 167 -22.01 -51.17 56.01
N LEU A 168 -21.62 -49.97 56.45
CA LEU A 168 -21.24 -49.70 57.84
C LEU A 168 -22.42 -49.68 58.82
N GLU A 169 -23.64 -49.42 58.36
CA GLU A 169 -24.86 -49.45 59.20
C GLU A 169 -25.42 -50.87 59.43
N VAL A 170 -24.97 -51.87 58.66
CA VAL A 170 -25.46 -53.26 58.70
C VAL A 170 -24.55 -54.20 59.51
N GLU A 171 -23.33 -53.76 59.85
CA GLU A 171 -22.42 -54.42 60.83
C GLU A 171 -22.61 -53.86 62.26
#